data_AF-A0A953PA31-F1
#
_entry.id   AF-A0A953PA31-F1
#
_cell.length_a   1.000
_cell.length_b   1.000
_cell.length_c   1.000
_cell.angle_alpha   90.00
_cell.angle_beta   90.00
_cell.angle_gamma   90.00
#
_symmetry.space_group_name_H-M   'P 1'
#
loop_
_entity.id
_entity.type
_entity.pdbx_description
1 polymer ?
#
loop_
_entity_poly.entity_id
_entity_poly.type
_entity_poly.pdbx_seq_one_letter_code
_entity_poly.pdbx_strand_id
1 'polypeptide(L)'
;MDMLEKHLRDLFDAVIYCYQKELLMPCLVLLYSGIDVAASLEPSVAQGVGERFEKWVERYMLSGRSLPCTAKEIYAARCAVVHTFTPDSNISKAGSARAIGYAYGNAEVKKLDEATVLSGRQELQVNVHLSDLIEAFHAGYEIYLKEALKDSARWKQVMEHANMWTVSIEPAKVEGYIAAKSSSGDPANPKTRPT
;
A
#
# COMPACT_ATOMS: atom_id res chain seq x y z
N MET A 1 -11.06 9.54 13.63
CA MET A 1 -10.74 8.10 13.75
C MET A 1 -11.38 7.33 12.60
N ASP A 2 -12.64 7.66 12.26
CA ASP A 2 -13.49 6.99 11.27
C ASP A 2 -12.94 6.89 9.82
N MET A 3 -12.33 7.95 9.27
CA MET A 3 -11.98 7.98 7.83
C MET A 3 -10.74 7.15 7.47
N LEU A 4 -9.71 7.16 8.33
CA LEU A 4 -8.52 6.32 8.13
C LEU A 4 -8.91 4.84 8.19
N GLU A 5 -9.63 4.44 9.26
CA GLU A 5 -10.12 3.07 9.42
C GLU A 5 -10.99 2.63 8.23
N LYS A 6 -11.88 3.50 7.76
CA LYS A 6 -12.70 3.21 6.57
C LYS A 6 -11.84 2.97 5.33
N HIS A 7 -10.91 3.87 5.00
CA HIS A 7 -10.08 3.71 3.79
C HIS A 7 -9.21 2.46 3.82
N LEU A 8 -8.76 2.07 5.02
CA LEU A 8 -7.99 0.84 5.21
C LEU A 8 -8.87 -0.40 5.02
N ARG A 9 -10.09 -0.38 5.56
CA ARG A 9 -11.07 -1.43 5.33
C ARG A 9 -11.38 -1.58 3.84
N ASP A 10 -11.66 -0.48 3.15
CA ASP A 10 -11.92 -0.47 1.71
C ASP A 10 -10.73 -1.05 0.92
N LEU A 11 -9.49 -0.72 1.32
CA LEU A 11 -8.27 -1.27 0.72
C LEU A 11 -8.16 -2.78 0.92
N PHE A 12 -8.35 -3.28 2.14
CA PHE A 12 -8.30 -4.72 2.41
C PHE A 12 -9.40 -5.47 1.67
N ASP A 13 -10.62 -4.95 1.67
CA ASP A 13 -11.74 -5.53 0.93
C ASP A 13 -11.45 -5.60 -0.57
N ALA A 14 -10.83 -4.56 -1.14
CA ALA A 14 -10.43 -4.56 -2.54
C ALA A 14 -9.32 -5.58 -2.86
N VAL A 15 -8.31 -5.70 -1.99
CA VAL A 15 -7.25 -6.73 -2.12
C VAL A 15 -7.86 -8.13 -2.09
N ILE A 16 -8.73 -8.41 -1.11
CA ILE A 16 -9.40 -9.71 -0.96
C ILE A 16 -10.31 -9.99 -2.16
N TYR A 17 -11.06 -9.00 -2.64
CA TYR A 17 -11.89 -9.14 -3.82
C TYR A 17 -11.06 -9.50 -5.06
N CYS A 18 -9.95 -8.80 -5.31
CA CYS A 18 -9.04 -9.11 -6.41
C CYS A 18 -8.45 -10.52 -6.28
N TYR A 19 -8.05 -10.93 -5.07
CA TYR A 19 -7.55 -12.28 -4.82
C TYR A 19 -8.59 -13.36 -5.13
N GLN A 20 -9.81 -13.21 -4.60
CA GLN A 20 -10.92 -14.16 -4.80
C GLN A 20 -11.39 -14.25 -6.26
N LYS A 21 -11.19 -13.19 -7.04
CA LYS A 21 -11.51 -13.14 -8.48
C LYS A 21 -10.31 -13.46 -9.37
N GLU A 22 -9.19 -13.89 -8.79
CA GLU A 22 -7.95 -14.21 -9.49
C GLU A 22 -7.43 -13.03 -10.35
N LEU A 23 -7.74 -11.80 -9.95
CA LEU A 23 -7.22 -10.57 -10.54
C LEU A 23 -5.84 -10.27 -9.96
N LEU A 24 -4.87 -11.14 -10.28
CA LEU A 24 -3.58 -11.22 -9.56
C LEU A 24 -2.77 -9.93 -9.60
N MET A 25 -2.59 -9.34 -10.78
CA MET A 25 -1.79 -8.12 -10.90
C MET A 25 -2.46 -6.91 -10.22
N PRO A 26 -3.77 -6.65 -10.41
CA PRO A 26 -4.48 -5.68 -9.58
C PRO A 26 -4.37 -5.95 -8.07
N CYS A 27 -4.45 -7.22 -7.66
CA CYS A 27 -4.26 -7.63 -6.26
C CYS A 27 -2.88 -7.22 -5.74
N LEU A 28 -1.82 -7.50 -6.49
CA LEU A 28 -0.45 -7.14 -6.13
C LEU A 28 -0.25 -5.62 -6.11
N VAL A 29 -0.82 -4.87 -7.07
CA VAL A 29 -0.77 -3.40 -7.09
C VAL A 29 -1.40 -2.82 -5.83
N LEU A 30 -2.60 -3.26 -5.47
CA LEU A 30 -3.30 -2.80 -4.27
C LEU A 30 -2.55 -3.20 -3.00
N LEU A 31 -2.06 -4.45 -2.93
CA LEU A 31 -1.29 -4.96 -1.81
C LEU A 31 -0.03 -4.13 -1.57
N TYR A 32 0.80 -3.92 -2.60
CA TYR A 32 2.01 -3.12 -2.49
C TYR A 32 1.75 -1.65 -2.20
N SER A 33 0.69 -1.08 -2.79
CA SER A 33 0.28 0.29 -2.47
C SER A 33 -0.18 0.39 -1.01
N GLY A 34 -0.88 -0.63 -0.49
CA GLY A 34 -1.27 -0.70 0.91
C GLY A 34 -0.10 -0.72 1.87
N ILE A 35 0.97 -1.44 1.53
CA ILE A 35 2.20 -1.46 2.32
C ILE A 35 2.90 -0.08 2.27
N ASP A 36 2.94 0.59 1.11
CA ASP A 36 3.45 1.97 0.99
C ASP A 36 2.67 2.95 1.89
N VAL A 37 1.34 2.83 1.90
CA VAL A 37 0.44 3.59 2.77
C VAL A 37 0.80 3.32 4.23
N ALA A 38 0.86 2.06 4.66
CA ALA A 38 1.19 1.74 6.05
C ALA A 38 2.59 2.27 6.47
N ALA A 39 3.59 2.12 5.61
CA ALA A 39 4.95 2.59 5.85
C ALA A 39 5.07 4.12 5.89
N SER A 40 4.23 4.84 5.13
CA SER A 40 4.24 6.31 5.09
C SER A 40 3.49 6.97 6.24
N LEU A 41 2.61 6.24 6.93
CA LEU A 41 2.02 6.69 8.20
C LEU A 41 3.06 6.76 9.33
N GLU A 42 4.09 5.91 9.30
CA GLU A 42 5.11 5.87 10.34
C GLU A 42 5.89 7.21 10.40
N PRO A 43 5.90 7.89 11.55
CA PRO A 43 6.69 9.08 11.74
C PRO A 43 8.18 8.74 11.68
N SER A 44 8.87 9.17 10.62
CA SER A 44 10.30 8.91 10.44
C SER A 44 11.08 10.21 10.31
N VAL A 45 12.21 10.28 10.99
CA VAL A 45 13.18 11.38 10.85
C VAL A 45 13.97 11.15 9.54
N ALA A 46 13.54 11.81 8.46
CA ALA A 46 14.25 11.94 7.18
C ALA A 46 14.86 10.65 6.59
N GLN A 47 14.01 9.70 6.16
CA GLN A 47 14.44 8.49 5.44
C GLN A 47 13.92 8.46 4.00
N GLY A 48 14.54 7.69 3.11
CA GLY A 48 14.02 7.46 1.76
C GLY A 48 12.72 6.64 1.77
N VAL A 49 11.93 6.68 0.70
CA VAL A 49 10.69 5.87 0.57
C VAL A 49 10.98 4.38 0.75
N GLY A 50 12.02 3.87 0.08
CA GLY A 50 12.40 2.46 0.19
C GLY A 50 12.87 2.05 1.59
N GLU A 51 13.66 2.88 2.27
CA GLU A 51 14.10 2.56 3.63
C GLU A 51 12.93 2.50 4.62
N ARG A 52 11.98 3.44 4.52
CA ARG A 52 10.75 3.40 5.32
C ARG A 52 9.94 2.13 5.05
N PHE A 53 9.77 1.81 3.76
CA PHE A 53 9.04 0.61 3.34
C PHE A 53 9.69 -0.65 3.91
N GLU A 54 11.00 -0.83 3.71
CA GLU A 54 11.73 -2.01 4.16
C GLU A 54 11.68 -2.14 5.69
N LYS A 55 11.86 -1.04 6.44
CA LYS A 55 11.76 -1.06 7.90
C LYS A 55 10.37 -1.43 8.40
N TRP A 56 9.33 -0.92 7.75
CA TRP A 56 7.95 -1.25 8.11
C TRP A 56 7.68 -2.74 7.86
N VAL A 57 8.06 -3.26 6.70
CA VAL A 57 7.91 -4.67 6.34
C VAL A 57 8.68 -5.57 7.30
N GLU A 58 9.94 -5.26 7.61
CA GLU A 58 10.75 -6.04 8.53
C GLU A 58 10.12 -6.07 9.94
N ARG A 59 9.70 -4.90 10.43
CA ARG A 59 9.17 -4.77 11.79
C ARG A 59 7.79 -5.39 11.96
N TYR A 60 6.92 -5.31 10.98
CA TYR A 60 5.51 -5.66 11.16
C TYR A 60 5.05 -6.86 10.32
N MET A 61 5.54 -7.04 9.09
CA MET A 61 5.12 -8.18 8.27
C MET A 61 5.95 -9.43 8.57
N LEU A 62 7.28 -9.32 8.47
CA LEU A 62 8.18 -10.47 8.52
C LEU A 62 8.44 -10.96 9.95
N SER A 63 8.39 -10.07 10.94
CA SER A 63 8.53 -10.43 12.36
C SER A 63 7.35 -11.26 12.89
N GLY A 64 6.14 -11.02 12.36
CA GLY A 64 4.91 -11.70 12.78
C GLY A 64 4.65 -13.01 12.03
N ARG A 65 5.11 -13.10 10.77
CA ARG A 65 5.01 -14.30 9.94
C ARG A 65 6.26 -14.44 9.08
N SER A 66 7.01 -15.53 9.27
CA SER A 66 8.18 -15.80 8.45
C SER A 66 7.75 -16.16 7.03
N LEU A 67 8.04 -15.26 6.08
CA LEU A 67 7.97 -15.51 4.64
C LEU A 67 9.38 -15.86 4.13
N PRO A 68 9.52 -16.63 3.05
CA PRO A 68 10.83 -17.01 2.51
C PRO A 68 11.57 -15.85 1.81
N CYS A 69 10.98 -14.65 1.79
CA CYS A 69 11.53 -13.44 1.18
C CYS A 69 11.92 -12.38 2.22
N THR A 70 12.80 -11.46 1.81
CA THR A 70 13.30 -10.35 2.61
C THR A 70 12.49 -9.06 2.35
N ALA A 71 12.58 -8.09 3.27
CA ALA A 71 11.96 -6.78 3.09
C ALA A 71 12.43 -6.08 1.79
N LYS A 72 13.72 -6.23 1.45
CA LYS A 72 14.32 -5.72 0.22
C LYS A 72 13.75 -6.37 -1.04
N GLU A 73 13.48 -7.67 -1.01
CA GLU A 73 12.84 -8.39 -2.12
C GLU A 73 11.39 -7.95 -2.31
N ILE A 74 10.65 -7.73 -1.20
CA ILE A 74 9.29 -7.18 -1.25
C ILE A 74 9.31 -5.75 -1.82
N TYR A 75 10.27 -4.91 -1.43
CA TYR A 75 10.42 -3.56 -2.00
C TYR A 75 10.79 -3.58 -3.50
N ALA A 76 11.68 -4.50 -3.90
CA ALA A 76 12.05 -4.70 -5.29
C ALA A 76 10.84 -5.15 -6.13
N ALA A 77 10.03 -6.07 -5.60
CA ALA A 77 8.79 -6.52 -6.25
C ALA A 77 7.75 -5.40 -6.35
N ARG A 78 7.57 -4.60 -5.29
CA ARG A 78 6.72 -3.40 -5.30
C ARG A 78 7.11 -2.46 -6.42
N CYS A 79 8.40 -2.17 -6.57
CA CYS A 79 8.89 -1.29 -7.64
C CYS A 79 8.57 -1.84 -9.04
N ALA A 80 8.71 -3.16 -9.24
CA ALA A 80 8.43 -3.81 -10.52
C ALA A 80 6.92 -3.82 -10.85
N VAL A 81 6.09 -4.19 -9.87
CA VAL A 81 4.65 -4.35 -10.06
C VAL A 81 3.97 -2.99 -10.23
N VAL A 82 4.24 -2.05 -9.31
CA VAL A 82 3.51 -0.77 -9.27
C VAL A 82 3.90 0.16 -10.41
N HIS A 83 5.16 0.13 -10.87
CA HIS A 83 5.63 1.07 -11.88
C HIS A 83 5.69 0.51 -13.30
N THR A 84 5.88 -0.80 -13.46
CA THR A 84 6.09 -1.39 -14.78
C THR A 84 5.20 -2.58 -15.06
N PHE A 85 4.39 -3.04 -14.10
CA PHE A 85 3.51 -4.21 -14.25
C PHE A 85 4.29 -5.46 -14.70
N THR A 86 5.54 -5.59 -14.23
CA THR A 86 6.47 -6.68 -14.57
C THR A 86 6.96 -7.39 -13.31
N PRO A 87 7.51 -8.62 -13.43
CA PRO A 87 8.10 -9.33 -12.29
C PRO A 87 9.46 -8.75 -11.84
N ASP A 88 10.19 -8.08 -12.73
CA ASP A 88 11.55 -7.60 -12.45
C ASP A 88 11.64 -6.08 -12.29
N SER A 89 12.38 -5.62 -11.29
CA SER A 89 12.78 -4.22 -11.12
C SER A 89 14.25 -4.03 -11.47
N ASN A 90 14.72 -2.77 -11.50
CA ASN A 90 16.15 -2.51 -11.63
C ASN A 90 16.98 -3.13 -10.50
N ILE A 91 16.39 -3.30 -9.31
CA ILE A 91 17.06 -3.92 -8.15
C ILE A 91 17.26 -5.42 -8.40
N SER A 92 16.25 -6.13 -8.91
CA SER A 92 16.38 -7.55 -9.24
C SER A 92 17.29 -7.78 -10.44
N LYS A 93 17.20 -6.92 -11.47
CA LYS A 93 18.11 -6.96 -12.64
C LYS A 93 19.56 -6.71 -12.27
N ALA A 94 19.83 -5.91 -11.23
CA ALA A 94 21.16 -5.68 -10.69
C ALA A 94 21.66 -6.78 -9.74
N GLY A 95 20.90 -7.88 -9.56
CA GLY A 95 21.25 -8.98 -8.65
C GLY A 95 21.21 -8.61 -7.17
N SER A 96 20.61 -7.45 -6.83
CA SER A 96 20.57 -6.92 -5.47
C SER A 96 19.40 -7.46 -4.63
N ALA A 97 18.45 -8.14 -5.26
CA ALA A 97 17.32 -8.85 -4.66
C ALA A 97 16.82 -9.93 -5.63
N ARG A 98 16.32 -11.06 -5.14
CA ARG A 98 15.64 -12.06 -5.99
C ARG A 98 14.26 -11.54 -6.42
N ALA A 99 13.79 -11.96 -7.59
CA ALA A 99 12.41 -11.75 -8.00
C ALA A 99 11.47 -12.61 -7.13
N ILE A 100 10.24 -12.14 -6.90
CA ILE A 100 9.23 -12.91 -6.17
C ILE A 100 8.31 -13.59 -7.18
N GLY A 101 8.23 -14.92 -7.13
CA GLY A 101 7.20 -15.72 -7.78
C GLY A 101 6.00 -15.93 -6.85
N TYR A 102 4.79 -15.89 -7.40
CA TYR A 102 3.55 -16.02 -6.62
C TYR A 102 2.80 -17.29 -6.98
N ALA A 103 2.63 -18.18 -5.99
CA ALA A 103 1.60 -19.19 -6.03
C ALA A 103 0.25 -18.56 -5.61
N TYR A 104 -0.86 -19.05 -6.15
CA TYR A 104 -2.21 -18.55 -5.84
C TYR A 104 -3.25 -19.66 -6.00
N GLY A 105 -4.44 -19.44 -5.44
CA GLY A 105 -5.53 -20.42 -5.47
C GLY A 105 -5.13 -21.70 -4.74
N ASN A 106 -5.23 -22.84 -5.42
CA ASN A 106 -4.83 -24.15 -4.88
C ASN A 106 -3.39 -24.55 -5.25
N ALA A 107 -2.59 -23.62 -5.79
CA ALA A 107 -1.20 -23.92 -6.17
C ALA A 107 -0.30 -24.05 -4.94
N GLU A 108 0.48 -25.12 -4.88
CA GLU A 108 1.46 -25.32 -3.81
C GLU A 108 2.77 -24.58 -4.13
N VAL A 109 3.26 -23.78 -3.18
CA VAL A 109 4.57 -23.08 -3.31
C VAL A 109 5.69 -24.07 -3.64
N LYS A 110 5.66 -25.27 -3.04
CA LYS A 110 6.66 -26.33 -3.30
C LYS A 110 6.74 -26.73 -4.78
N LYS A 111 5.63 -26.80 -5.50
CA LYS A 111 5.63 -27.10 -6.95
C LYS A 111 6.24 -25.95 -7.75
N LEU A 112 6.01 -24.72 -7.31
CA LEU A 112 6.65 -23.55 -7.90
C LEU A 112 8.16 -23.53 -7.59
N ASP A 113 8.59 -23.98 -6.41
CA ASP A 113 10.00 -24.15 -6.06
C ASP A 113 10.69 -25.20 -6.94
N GLU A 114 10.05 -26.36 -7.14
CA GLU A 114 10.53 -27.40 -8.06
C GLU A 114 10.68 -26.86 -9.49
N ALA A 115 9.70 -26.10 -9.98
CA ALA A 115 9.77 -25.45 -11.29
C ALA A 115 10.89 -24.41 -11.39
N THR A 116 11.12 -23.63 -10.33
CA THR A 116 12.23 -22.66 -10.24
C THR A 116 13.59 -23.35 -10.33
N VAL A 117 13.77 -24.48 -9.62
CA VAL A 117 15.01 -25.28 -9.67
C VAL A 117 15.22 -25.90 -11.05
N LEU A 118 14.19 -26.50 -11.64
CA LEU A 118 14.26 -27.07 -12.99
C LEU A 118 14.60 -26.02 -14.06
N SER A 119 14.23 -24.77 -13.82
CA SER A 119 14.54 -23.63 -14.70
C SER A 119 15.91 -23.00 -14.42
N GLY A 120 16.67 -23.48 -13.42
CA GLY A 120 17.95 -22.91 -13.03
C GLY A 120 17.86 -21.50 -12.42
N ARG A 121 16.72 -21.14 -11.82
CA ARG A 121 16.41 -19.80 -11.31
C ARG A 121 16.46 -19.69 -9.78
N GLN A 122 16.94 -20.70 -9.07
CA GLN A 122 16.91 -20.76 -7.59
C GLN A 122 17.68 -19.64 -6.89
N GLU A 123 18.72 -19.10 -7.53
CA GLU A 123 19.48 -17.94 -7.00
C GLU A 123 18.86 -16.60 -7.40
N LEU A 124 17.88 -16.60 -8.31
CA LEU A 124 17.29 -15.39 -8.90
C LEU A 124 15.83 -15.18 -8.48
N GLN A 125 15.19 -16.21 -7.93
CA GLN A 125 13.76 -16.18 -7.60
C GLN A 125 13.50 -16.85 -6.25
N VAL A 126 12.62 -16.22 -5.49
CA VAL A 126 11.99 -16.78 -4.28
C VAL A 126 10.49 -16.87 -4.52
N ASN A 127 9.84 -17.90 -3.99
CA ASN A 127 8.41 -18.10 -4.18
C ASN A 127 7.65 -17.88 -2.88
N VAL A 128 6.48 -17.24 -2.98
CA VAL A 128 5.54 -17.05 -1.87
C VAL A 128 4.13 -17.41 -2.32
N HIS A 129 3.28 -17.84 -1.38
CA HIS A 129 1.86 -17.89 -1.68
C HIS A 129 1.26 -16.48 -1.54
N LEU A 130 0.42 -16.07 -2.49
CA LEU A 130 -0.18 -14.74 -2.47
C LEU A 130 -1.08 -14.55 -1.23
N SER A 131 -1.79 -15.59 -0.79
CA SER A 131 -2.56 -15.51 0.47
C SER A 131 -1.66 -15.30 1.69
N ASP A 132 -0.49 -15.96 1.76
CA ASP A 132 0.45 -15.77 2.88
C ASP A 132 0.95 -14.33 2.93
N LEU A 133 1.20 -13.72 1.77
CA LEU A 133 1.63 -12.32 1.67
C LEU A 133 0.51 -11.35 2.08
N ILE A 134 -0.73 -11.59 1.66
CA ILE A 134 -1.91 -10.82 2.06
C ILE A 134 -2.13 -10.93 3.58
N GLU A 135 -2.07 -12.14 4.13
CA GLU A 135 -2.23 -12.41 5.56
C GLU A 135 -1.11 -11.76 6.38
N ALA A 136 0.15 -11.81 5.92
CA ALA A 136 1.27 -11.14 6.56
C ALA A 136 1.09 -9.61 6.56
N PHE A 137 0.59 -9.03 5.47
CA PHE A 137 0.29 -7.60 5.43
C PHE A 137 -0.84 -7.23 6.41
N HIS A 138 -1.94 -7.97 6.41
CA HIS A 138 -3.06 -7.73 7.33
C HIS A 138 -2.62 -7.82 8.80
N ALA A 139 -1.93 -8.90 9.17
CA ALA A 139 -1.42 -9.08 10.53
C ALA A 139 -0.42 -7.99 10.94
N GLY A 140 0.51 -7.64 10.05
CA GLY A 140 1.47 -6.57 10.31
C GLY A 140 0.78 -5.22 10.52
N TYR A 141 -0.27 -4.95 9.74
CA TYR A 141 -1.05 -3.74 9.88
C TYR A 141 -1.79 -3.65 11.22
N GLU A 142 -2.39 -4.76 11.69
CA GLU A 142 -3.04 -4.83 13.00
C GLU A 142 -2.05 -4.60 14.14
N ILE A 143 -0.86 -5.20 14.06
CA ILE A 143 0.22 -5.01 15.05
C ILE A 143 0.65 -3.54 15.05
N TYR A 144 0.88 -2.96 13.87
CA TYR A 144 1.27 -1.56 13.72
C TYR A 144 0.26 -0.61 14.37
N LEU A 145 -1.04 -0.74 14.06
CA LEU A 145 -2.07 0.11 14.65
C LEU A 145 -2.17 -0.08 16.16
N LYS A 146 -2.12 -1.33 16.65
CA LYS A 146 -2.17 -1.64 18.07
C LYS A 146 -1.00 -1.03 18.84
N GLU A 147 0.19 -0.99 18.26
CA GLU A 147 1.34 -0.31 18.86
C GLU A 147 1.21 1.21 18.79
N ALA A 148 0.80 1.75 17.64
CA ALA A 148 0.62 3.19 17.47
C ALA A 148 -0.42 3.75 18.45
N LEU A 149 -1.55 3.06 18.65
CA LEU A 149 -2.62 3.45 19.57
C LEU A 149 -2.18 3.50 21.04
N LYS A 150 -1.18 2.71 21.44
CA LYS A 150 -0.66 2.69 22.82
C LYS A 150 0.24 3.90 23.12
N ASP A 151 0.74 4.58 22.10
CA ASP A 151 1.58 5.76 22.23
C ASP A 151 0.81 6.97 21.69
N SER A 152 0.28 7.79 22.58
CA SER A 152 -0.53 8.95 22.21
C SER A 152 0.20 9.98 21.34
N ALA A 153 1.53 10.11 21.50
CA ALA A 153 2.32 11.05 20.71
C ALA A 153 2.53 10.53 19.29
N ARG A 154 2.88 9.25 19.17
CA ARG A 154 3.00 8.56 17.88
C ARG A 154 1.66 8.50 17.15
N TRP A 155 0.57 8.17 17.84
CA TRP A 155 -0.77 8.15 17.27
C TRP A 155 -1.20 9.51 16.70
N LYS A 156 -0.88 10.60 17.41
CA LYS A 156 -1.15 11.96 16.91
C LYS A 156 -0.45 12.22 15.58
N GLN A 157 0.82 11.83 15.45
CA GLN A 157 1.60 11.99 14.22
C GLN A 157 1.07 11.12 13.08
N VAL A 158 0.69 9.87 13.37
CA VAL A 158 0.03 8.97 12.39
C VAL A 158 -1.25 9.59 11.83
N MET A 159 -2.10 10.14 12.71
CA MET A 159 -3.34 10.79 12.30
C MET A 159 -3.10 12.09 11.52
N GLU A 160 -2.03 12.83 11.83
CA GLU A 160 -1.63 14.02 11.09
C GLU A 160 -1.22 13.66 9.66
N HIS A 161 -0.40 12.63 9.47
CA HIS A 161 -0.05 12.11 8.15
C HIS A 161 -1.26 11.58 7.37
N ALA A 162 -2.14 10.83 8.03
CA ALA A 162 -3.35 10.32 7.41
C ALA A 162 -4.29 11.43 6.90
N ASN A 163 -4.44 12.52 7.68
CA ASN A 163 -5.29 13.64 7.31
C ASN A 163 -4.74 14.42 6.10
N MET A 164 -3.43 14.44 5.85
CA MET A 164 -2.86 15.06 4.65
C MET A 164 -3.30 14.36 3.36
N TRP A 165 -3.71 13.09 3.43
CA TRP A 165 -4.07 12.30 2.25
C TRP A 165 -5.49 12.53 1.76
N THR A 166 -6.35 13.07 2.62
CA THR A 166 -7.80 13.09 2.39
C THR A 166 -8.30 14.53 2.38
N VAL A 167 -7.97 15.28 1.34
CA VAL A 167 -8.86 16.36 0.87
C VAL A 167 -9.97 15.72 0.04
N SER A 168 -10.79 14.91 0.71
CA SER A 168 -12.01 14.36 0.15
C SER A 168 -13.16 15.25 0.63
N ILE A 169 -13.79 15.96 -0.30
CA ILE A 169 -15.04 16.66 0.00
C ILE A 169 -16.16 15.68 -0.37
N GLU A 170 -16.90 15.20 0.63
CA GLU A 170 -18.13 14.46 0.38
C GLU A 170 -19.03 15.26 -0.57
N PRO A 171 -19.74 14.62 -1.53
CA PRO A 171 -20.59 15.33 -2.48
C PRO A 171 -21.57 16.31 -1.83
N ALA A 172 -22.18 15.92 -0.70
CA ALA A 172 -23.08 16.77 0.08
C ALA A 172 -22.37 18.01 0.68
N LYS A 173 -21.08 17.90 1.01
CA LYS A 173 -20.25 19.02 1.49
C LYS A 173 -19.74 19.89 0.34
N VAL A 174 -19.61 19.35 -0.88
CA VAL A 174 -19.31 20.12 -2.10
C VAL A 174 -20.46 21.06 -2.40
N GLU A 175 -21.71 20.58 -2.37
CA GLU A 175 -22.89 21.40 -2.63
C GLU A 175 -23.04 22.54 -1.61
N GLY A 176 -22.84 22.25 -0.32
CA GLY A 176 -22.84 23.27 0.73
C GLY A 176 -21.71 24.29 0.57
N TYR A 177 -20.51 23.85 0.16
CA TYR A 177 -19.37 24.73 -0.12
C TYR A 177 -19.63 25.65 -1.32
N ILE A 178 -20.20 25.11 -2.42
CA ILE A 178 -20.59 25.88 -3.60
C ILE A 178 -21.66 26.91 -3.23
N ALA A 179 -22.72 26.51 -2.52
CA ALA A 179 -23.80 27.40 -2.10
C ALA A 179 -23.29 28.55 -1.22
N ALA A 180 -22.42 28.26 -0.25
CA ALA A 180 -21.82 29.28 0.61
C ALA A 180 -20.97 30.28 -0.19
N LYS A 181 -20.16 29.82 -1.14
CA LYS A 181 -19.32 30.69 -1.98
C LYS A 181 -20.10 31.50 -3.00
N SER A 182 -21.19 30.96 -3.55
CA SER A 182 -22.11 31.71 -4.42
C SER A 182 -22.91 32.76 -3.67
N SER A 183 -23.18 32.56 -2.37
CA SER A 183 -23.87 33.53 -1.52
C SER A 183 -22.97 34.65 -0.95
N SER A 184 -21.64 34.48 -0.98
CA SER A 184 -20.65 35.45 -0.50
C SER A 184 -20.05 36.34 -1.61
N GLY A 185 -20.67 36.42 -2.78
CA GLY A 185 -20.28 37.34 -3.84
C GLY A 185 -20.77 38.76 -3.56
N ASP A 186 -19.88 39.65 -3.15
CA ASP A 186 -20.11 41.10 -2.93
C ASP A 186 -20.30 41.85 -4.28
N PRO A 187 -20.97 43.03 -4.29
CA PRO A 187 -21.49 43.70 -5.47
C PRO A 187 -20.42 44.53 -6.17
N ALA A 188 -20.03 44.15 -7.39
CA ALA A 188 -19.34 45.06 -8.28
C ALA A 188 -19.52 44.67 -9.75
N ASN A 189 -20.49 45.29 -10.42
CA ASN A 189 -20.32 45.58 -11.84
C ASN A 189 -21.00 46.92 -12.21
N PRO A 190 -20.27 48.05 -12.25
CA PRO A 190 -20.80 49.30 -12.77
C PRO A 190 -20.55 49.36 -14.28
N LYS A 191 -21.25 48.55 -15.07
CA LYS A 191 -21.34 48.76 -16.52
C LYS A 191 -22.71 48.35 -17.05
N THR A 192 -23.67 49.26 -16.83
CA THR A 192 -24.76 49.57 -17.77
C THR A 192 -25.49 50.81 -17.26
N ARG A 193 -25.28 51.96 -17.93
CA ARG A 193 -26.29 53.02 -17.99
C ARG A 193 -26.72 53.16 -19.46
N PRO A 194 -28.02 53.40 -19.73
CA PRO A 194 -28.63 53.14 -21.01
C PRO A 194 -28.56 54.34 -21.96
N THR A 195 -28.76 53.99 -23.25
CA THR A 195 -28.99 54.80 -24.46
C THR A 195 -27.94 55.81 -24.86
#